data_AF-A0A8D2L092-F1
#
_entry.id   AF-A0A8D2L092-F1
#
_cell.length_a   1.000
_cell.length_b   1.000
_cell.length_c   1.000
_cell.angle_alpha   90.00
_cell.angle_beta   90.00
_cell.angle_gamma   90.00
#
_symmetry.space_group_name_H-M   'P 1'
#
loop_
_entity.id
_entity.type
_entity.pdbx_description
1 polymer ?
#
loop_
_entity_poly.entity_id
_entity_poly.type
_entity_poly.pdbx_seq_one_letter_code
_entity_poly.pdbx_strand_id
1 'polypeptide(L)'
;ADLQYEYFNAVLINERDEDGNFLELGKEFILEPNDHFNNLPVNVTLSDVQVPTNMYNKDPAIVNGVYWSESLNKVFVDNFDRDPSLIWQYFGSAKGFFRQYPGIKWEPDENGVIAFDCRNRKWYIQAATSPKDVVILVDVSGSMKGLRLTIAKQTVSSILDTLGDDDFFNIIAYNEELHYVEPCLNGTLVQADRANKEHFREHLDKLFAKGIGMLDIALIEAFNMLSDFNHTGQGSICSQAIMLITDGAVDTYDAIFEKYNWPDRKVRIFTYLIGREAAFADNLKWMACANKGFFTQISTLADVQENVMEYLHVLSRPKVIDQEHDVVWTEAYVDSTLADDQGLVLMTTVAMPVFSKQNETRSKGILLGVVGTDVPVKELLKAIPKYKLGIHGYAFAITNNGYILTHPELRPLALQLVNTYI
;
A
#
# COMPACT_ATOMS: atom_id res chain seq x y z
N ALA A 1 -2.02 -17.54 -31.56
CA ALA A 1 -1.72 -18.77 -30.81
C ALA A 1 -1.74 -18.37 -29.35
N ASP A 2 -2.90 -18.52 -28.71
CA ASP A 2 -3.07 -18.15 -27.31
C ASP A 2 -2.31 -19.17 -26.46
N LEU A 3 -1.13 -18.79 -25.99
CA LEU A 3 -0.42 -19.53 -24.96
C LEU A 3 -1.25 -19.41 -23.66
N GLN A 4 -2.10 -20.39 -23.43
CA GLN A 4 -2.72 -20.61 -22.12
C GLN A 4 -1.64 -21.14 -21.19
N TYR A 5 -0.94 -20.22 -20.51
CA TYR A 5 -0.04 -20.58 -19.44
C TYR A 5 -0.85 -20.82 -18.16
N GLU A 6 -0.79 -22.04 -17.64
CA GLU A 6 -1.44 -22.43 -16.40
C GLU A 6 -0.45 -22.37 -15.24
N TYR A 7 -0.88 -21.83 -14.11
CA TYR A 7 -0.09 -21.70 -12.88
C TYR A 7 -0.88 -22.23 -11.68
N PHE A 8 -0.20 -22.47 -10.56
CA PHE A 8 -0.83 -22.90 -9.32
C PHE A 8 -1.45 -21.71 -8.60
N ASN A 9 -2.78 -21.64 -8.57
CA ASN A 9 -3.49 -20.61 -7.83
C ASN A 9 -3.70 -21.08 -6.38
N ALA A 10 -3.17 -20.33 -5.42
CA ALA A 10 -3.14 -20.70 -4.00
C ALA A 10 -4.53 -21.00 -3.39
N VAL A 11 -5.60 -20.44 -3.98
CA VAL A 11 -6.99 -20.66 -3.55
C VAL A 11 -7.59 -21.93 -4.17
N LEU A 12 -7.23 -22.20 -5.42
CA LEU A 12 -7.85 -23.26 -6.23
C LEU A 12 -7.09 -24.58 -6.14
N ILE A 13 -5.83 -24.58 -5.67
CA ILE A 13 -5.05 -25.81 -5.57
C ILE A 13 -5.79 -26.89 -4.79
N ASN A 14 -5.79 -28.10 -5.36
CA ASN A 14 -6.46 -29.28 -4.82
C ASN A 14 -8.00 -29.20 -4.76
N GLU A 15 -8.64 -28.15 -5.28
CA GLU A 15 -10.09 -28.08 -5.41
C GLU A 15 -10.58 -28.90 -6.61
N ARG A 16 -11.74 -29.53 -6.44
CA ARG A 16 -12.35 -30.41 -7.45
C ARG A 16 -13.77 -29.97 -7.78
N ASP A 17 -14.17 -30.16 -9.04
CA ASP A 17 -15.55 -29.99 -9.49
C ASP A 17 -16.45 -31.14 -9.00
N GLU A 18 -17.75 -31.02 -9.25
CA GLU A 18 -18.75 -32.05 -8.91
C GLU A 18 -18.49 -33.40 -9.62
N ASP A 19 -17.77 -33.36 -10.74
CA ASP A 19 -17.38 -34.52 -11.54
C ASP A 19 -16.03 -35.15 -11.08
N GLY A 20 -15.37 -34.57 -10.08
CA GLY A 20 -14.12 -35.04 -9.49
C GLY A 20 -12.84 -34.64 -10.23
N ASN A 21 -12.92 -33.81 -11.27
CA ASN A 21 -11.78 -33.21 -11.96
C ASN A 21 -11.25 -32.00 -11.17
N PHE A 22 -9.96 -31.70 -11.30
CA PHE A 22 -9.40 -30.49 -10.71
C PHE A 22 -9.99 -29.25 -11.37
N LEU A 23 -10.29 -28.23 -10.56
CA LEU A 23 -10.67 -26.92 -11.08
C LEU A 23 -9.54 -26.35 -11.95
N GLU A 24 -9.91 -25.48 -12.89
CA GLU A 24 -8.95 -24.79 -13.74
C GLU A 24 -7.99 -23.95 -12.85
N LEU A 25 -6.67 -24.05 -13.05
CA LEU A 25 -5.60 -23.52 -12.16
C LEU A 25 -5.48 -24.22 -10.78
N GLY A 26 -6.34 -25.20 -10.49
CA GLY A 26 -6.42 -25.93 -9.22
C GLY A 26 -5.74 -27.30 -9.19
N LYS A 27 -4.76 -27.51 -10.08
CA LYS A 27 -4.02 -28.77 -10.26
C LYS A 27 -3.54 -29.37 -8.93
N GLU A 28 -3.29 -30.67 -8.96
CA GLU A 28 -2.69 -31.39 -7.83
C GLU A 28 -1.40 -30.69 -7.37
N PHE A 29 -1.43 -30.26 -6.11
CA PHE A 29 -0.34 -29.57 -5.46
C PHE A 29 -0.07 -30.26 -4.13
N ILE A 30 1.01 -31.03 -4.06
CA ILE A 30 1.34 -31.85 -2.90
C ILE A 30 1.72 -30.91 -1.74
N LEU A 31 0.94 -30.95 -0.68
CA LEU A 31 1.18 -30.20 0.54
C LEU A 31 1.50 -31.18 1.66
N GLU A 32 2.67 -31.03 2.28
CA GLU A 32 3.13 -31.87 3.38
C GLU A 32 3.29 -31.03 4.65
N PRO A 33 2.82 -31.51 5.82
CA PRO A 33 3.07 -30.83 7.09
C PRO A 33 4.57 -30.67 7.34
N ASN A 34 4.98 -29.46 7.71
CA ASN A 34 6.38 -29.15 7.97
C ASN A 34 6.57 -28.52 9.35
N ASP A 35 7.40 -29.13 10.19
CA ASP A 35 7.71 -28.66 11.54
C ASP A 35 8.24 -27.21 11.56
N HIS A 36 8.98 -26.80 10.54
CA HIS A 36 9.53 -25.44 10.44
C HIS A 36 8.44 -24.37 10.29
N PHE A 37 7.32 -24.74 9.67
CA PHE A 37 6.16 -23.87 9.45
C PHE A 37 5.01 -24.21 10.42
N ASN A 38 5.32 -24.61 11.66
CA ASN A 38 4.33 -24.96 12.69
C ASN A 38 3.34 -26.05 12.23
N ASN A 39 3.83 -27.08 11.55
CA ASN A 39 3.01 -28.17 10.96
C ASN A 39 1.99 -27.71 9.91
N LEU A 40 2.13 -26.48 9.38
CA LEU A 40 1.34 -26.08 8.23
C LEU A 40 1.66 -26.97 7.03
N PRO A 41 0.62 -27.39 6.28
CA PRO A 41 0.80 -28.14 5.04
C PRO A 41 1.37 -27.20 3.96
N VAL A 42 2.64 -27.40 3.60
CA VAL A 42 3.38 -26.55 2.67
C VAL A 42 3.97 -27.38 1.53
N ASN A 43 4.26 -26.74 0.40
CA ASN A 43 5.07 -27.31 -0.68
C ASN A 43 6.42 -26.61 -0.75
N VAL A 44 7.47 -27.31 -0.33
CA VAL A 44 8.85 -26.78 -0.34
C VAL A 44 9.53 -26.84 -1.70
N THR A 45 8.90 -27.44 -2.71
CA THR A 45 9.49 -27.56 -4.06
C THR A 45 9.02 -26.47 -5.01
N LEU A 46 7.80 -25.96 -4.81
CA LEU A 46 7.15 -25.01 -5.71
C LEU A 46 6.52 -23.87 -4.92
N SER A 47 6.53 -22.70 -5.54
CA SER A 47 5.75 -21.56 -5.09
C SER A 47 4.34 -21.62 -5.72
N ASP A 48 3.41 -20.91 -5.12
CA ASP A 48 2.07 -20.67 -5.67
C ASP A 48 1.84 -19.17 -5.90
N VAL A 49 0.65 -18.85 -6.40
CA VAL A 49 0.25 -17.48 -6.72
C VAL A 49 -1.15 -17.22 -6.19
N GLN A 50 -1.29 -16.17 -5.40
CA GLN A 50 -2.56 -15.58 -5.00
C GLN A 50 -2.89 -14.40 -5.94
N VAL A 51 -4.16 -14.31 -6.31
CA VAL A 51 -4.71 -13.17 -7.05
C VAL A 51 -5.88 -12.61 -6.24
N PRO A 52 -5.95 -11.29 -6.00
CA PRO A 52 -7.05 -10.66 -5.28
C PRO A 52 -8.42 -10.96 -5.92
N THR A 53 -9.47 -11.12 -5.10
CA THR A 53 -10.82 -11.51 -5.57
C THR A 53 -11.45 -10.51 -6.54
N ASN A 54 -11.07 -9.24 -6.47
CA ASN A 54 -11.53 -8.19 -7.38
C ASN A 54 -10.85 -8.21 -8.76
N MET A 55 -9.82 -9.04 -8.97
CA MET A 55 -9.05 -9.12 -10.22
C MET A 55 -9.34 -10.40 -10.99
N TYR A 56 -9.31 -10.31 -12.31
CA TYR A 56 -9.52 -11.46 -13.18
C TYR A 56 -8.24 -12.26 -13.39
N ASN A 57 -8.21 -13.51 -12.90
CA ASN A 57 -7.05 -14.40 -12.95
C ASN A 57 -6.45 -14.65 -14.35
N LYS A 58 -7.25 -14.57 -15.43
CA LYS A 58 -6.77 -14.75 -16.82
C LYS A 58 -6.47 -13.44 -17.53
N ASP A 59 -6.39 -12.31 -16.81
CA ASP A 59 -5.93 -11.06 -17.41
C ASP A 59 -4.55 -11.29 -18.06
N PRO A 60 -4.35 -10.93 -19.34
CA PRO A 60 -3.07 -11.12 -20.02
C PRO A 60 -1.87 -10.50 -19.28
N ALA A 61 -2.06 -9.39 -18.58
CA ALA A 61 -1.00 -8.76 -17.79
C ALA A 61 -0.60 -9.61 -16.57
N ILE A 62 -1.58 -10.26 -15.92
CA ILE A 62 -1.34 -11.17 -14.80
C ILE A 62 -0.68 -12.45 -15.32
N VAL A 63 -1.25 -13.11 -16.33
CA VAL A 63 -0.72 -14.38 -16.85
C VAL A 63 0.72 -14.24 -17.34
N ASN A 64 1.02 -13.17 -18.10
CA ASN A 64 2.39 -12.87 -18.50
C ASN A 64 3.30 -12.62 -17.30
N GLY A 65 2.78 -11.89 -16.30
CA GLY A 65 3.42 -11.65 -15.00
C GLY A 65 3.83 -12.92 -14.27
N VAL A 66 2.89 -13.84 -14.17
CA VAL A 66 3.07 -15.13 -13.51
C VAL A 66 4.06 -16.00 -14.28
N TYR A 67 4.00 -15.98 -15.62
CA TYR A 67 4.93 -16.72 -16.48
C TYR A 67 6.39 -16.32 -16.26
N TRP A 68 6.74 -15.03 -16.36
CA TRP A 68 8.14 -14.65 -16.20
C TRP A 68 8.63 -14.80 -14.75
N SER A 69 7.73 -14.66 -13.76
CA SER A 69 8.08 -14.83 -12.34
C SER A 69 8.28 -16.28 -11.92
N GLU A 70 7.96 -17.27 -12.76
CA GLU A 70 8.22 -18.70 -12.48
C GLU A 70 9.72 -18.98 -12.24
N SER A 71 10.60 -18.20 -12.88
CA SER A 71 12.05 -18.30 -12.69
C SER A 71 12.49 -18.05 -11.24
N LEU A 72 11.64 -17.43 -10.41
CA LEU A 72 11.91 -17.20 -8.98
C LEU A 72 11.85 -18.48 -8.16
N ASN A 73 11.13 -19.53 -8.60
CA ASN A 73 11.01 -20.80 -7.85
C ASN A 73 12.39 -21.38 -7.51
N LYS A 74 13.29 -21.40 -8.49
CA LYS A 74 14.66 -21.90 -8.28
C LYS A 74 15.41 -21.06 -7.24
N VAL A 75 15.26 -19.73 -7.30
CA VAL A 75 15.93 -18.82 -6.36
C VAL A 75 15.39 -18.99 -4.95
N PHE A 76 14.08 -19.16 -4.80
CA PHE A 76 13.45 -19.38 -3.50
C PHE A 76 13.92 -20.67 -2.83
N VAL A 77 13.99 -21.77 -3.60
CA VAL A 77 14.52 -23.06 -3.14
C VAL A 77 16.01 -22.93 -2.78
N ASP A 78 16.82 -22.33 -3.66
CA ASP A 78 18.26 -22.13 -3.40
C ASP A 78 18.50 -21.27 -2.14
N ASN A 79 17.64 -20.30 -1.85
CA ASN A 79 17.73 -19.48 -0.64
C ASN A 79 17.38 -20.28 0.63
N PHE A 80 16.31 -21.08 0.58
CA PHE A 80 15.88 -21.91 1.70
C PHE A 80 16.90 -23.03 2.01
N ASP A 81 17.51 -23.63 0.99
CA ASP A 81 18.58 -24.62 1.14
C ASP A 81 19.84 -24.02 1.79
N ARG A 82 20.10 -22.73 1.54
CA ARG A 82 21.24 -22.00 2.15
C ARG A 82 20.94 -21.58 3.59
N ASP A 83 19.73 -21.12 3.85
CA ASP A 83 19.29 -20.68 5.16
C ASP A 83 17.90 -21.23 5.50
N PRO A 84 17.85 -22.39 6.19
CA PRO A 84 16.60 -22.99 6.62
C PRO A 84 15.86 -22.18 7.69
N SER A 85 16.42 -21.08 8.22
CA SER A 85 15.71 -20.22 9.19
C SER A 85 14.70 -19.27 8.54
N LEU A 86 14.76 -19.10 7.21
CA LEU A 86 13.80 -18.30 6.44
C LEU A 86 12.40 -18.90 6.54
N ILE A 87 11.40 -18.02 6.71
CA ILE A 87 9.99 -18.44 6.68
C ILE A 87 9.42 -18.15 5.29
N TRP A 88 8.87 -16.95 5.09
CA TRP A 88 8.23 -16.59 3.84
C TRP A 88 9.18 -15.86 2.93
N GLN A 89 9.15 -16.24 1.66
CA GLN A 89 9.77 -15.51 0.57
C GLN A 89 8.67 -15.21 -0.46
N TYR A 90 8.60 -13.98 -0.94
CA TYR A 90 7.54 -13.61 -1.85
C TYR A 90 7.88 -12.48 -2.80
N PHE A 91 7.10 -12.41 -3.87
CA PHE A 91 7.09 -11.33 -4.85
C PHE A 91 5.66 -10.81 -4.99
N GLY A 92 5.44 -9.55 -4.59
CA GLY A 92 4.21 -8.82 -4.87
C GLY A 92 4.35 -8.06 -6.19
N SER A 93 3.46 -8.31 -7.14
CA SER A 93 3.49 -7.66 -8.45
C SER A 93 2.81 -6.29 -8.41
N ALA A 94 3.34 -5.36 -9.20
CA ALA A 94 2.63 -4.13 -9.54
C ALA A 94 1.26 -4.37 -10.20
N LYS A 95 1.06 -5.57 -10.78
CA LYS A 95 -0.21 -6.03 -11.36
C LYS A 95 -1.11 -6.78 -10.38
N GLY A 96 -0.83 -6.72 -9.08
CA GLY A 96 -1.70 -7.22 -8.01
C GLY A 96 -1.53 -8.68 -7.61
N PHE A 97 -1.04 -9.56 -8.50
CA PHE A 97 -0.77 -10.95 -8.13
C PHE A 97 0.41 -11.06 -7.13
N PHE A 98 0.31 -12.03 -6.24
CA PHE A 98 1.28 -12.29 -5.18
C PHE A 98 1.82 -13.72 -5.32
N ARG A 99 3.14 -13.88 -5.47
CA ARG A 99 3.79 -15.19 -5.54
C ARG A 99 4.46 -15.49 -4.21
N GLN A 100 4.12 -16.60 -3.57
CA GLN A 100 4.62 -16.98 -2.25
C GLN A 100 5.36 -18.31 -2.28
N TYR A 101 6.46 -18.40 -1.54
CA TYR A 101 7.21 -19.61 -1.29
C TYR A 101 7.49 -19.79 0.22
N PRO A 102 7.38 -21.02 0.74
CA PRO A 102 6.83 -22.22 0.08
C PRO A 102 5.33 -22.05 -0.25
N GLY A 103 4.82 -22.84 -1.22
CA GLY A 103 3.41 -22.77 -1.60
C GLY A 103 2.49 -23.32 -0.51
N ILE A 104 1.35 -22.67 -0.29
CA ILE A 104 0.32 -23.01 0.71
C ILE A 104 -1.09 -22.88 0.14
N LYS A 105 -2.02 -23.66 0.69
CA LYS A 105 -3.43 -23.44 0.35
C LYS A 105 -3.98 -22.25 1.12
N TRP A 106 -4.54 -21.29 0.40
CA TRP A 106 -5.25 -20.15 0.97
C TRP A 106 -6.73 -20.50 1.12
N GLU A 107 -7.26 -20.26 2.31
CA GLU A 107 -8.68 -20.45 2.58
C GLU A 107 -9.40 -19.09 2.51
N PRO A 108 -10.41 -18.94 1.64
CA PRO A 108 -11.22 -17.74 1.59
C PRO A 108 -12.13 -17.64 2.82
N ASP A 109 -12.69 -16.46 3.07
CA ASP A 109 -13.68 -16.25 4.13
C ASP A 109 -15.01 -17.00 3.88
N GLU A 110 -15.96 -16.91 4.81
CA GLU A 110 -17.29 -17.53 4.69
C GLU A 110 -18.05 -17.14 3.40
N ASN A 111 -17.69 -16.01 2.78
CA ASN A 111 -18.29 -15.51 1.55
C ASN A 111 -17.47 -15.85 0.30
N GLY A 112 -16.38 -16.61 0.43
CA GLY A 112 -15.48 -16.95 -0.67
C GLY A 112 -14.53 -15.81 -1.09
N VAL A 113 -14.33 -14.81 -0.23
CA VAL A 113 -13.53 -13.61 -0.50
C VAL A 113 -12.18 -13.69 0.21
N ILE A 114 -11.14 -13.22 -0.47
CA ILE A 114 -9.82 -13.00 0.11
C ILE A 114 -9.54 -11.50 0.04
N ALA A 115 -9.51 -10.82 1.19
CA ALA A 115 -9.27 -9.37 1.24
C ALA A 115 -7.78 -9.01 1.06
N PHE A 116 -6.92 -10.02 0.84
CA PHE A 116 -5.50 -9.79 0.62
C PHE A 116 -5.21 -9.17 -0.76
N ASP A 117 -4.62 -7.99 -0.72
CA ASP A 117 -3.89 -7.38 -1.84
C ASP A 117 -2.47 -7.04 -1.37
N CYS A 118 -1.45 -7.50 -2.09
CA CYS A 118 -0.05 -7.24 -1.77
C CYS A 118 0.31 -5.75 -1.87
N ARG A 119 -0.36 -4.99 -2.75
CA ARG A 119 -0.07 -3.57 -3.00
C ARG A 119 -0.45 -2.66 -1.84
N ASN A 120 -1.41 -3.11 -1.02
CA ASN A 120 -1.90 -2.37 0.14
C ASN A 120 -1.05 -2.65 1.39
N ARG A 121 -0.07 -3.54 1.30
CA ARG A 121 0.74 -3.94 2.45
C ARG A 121 1.84 -2.92 2.73
N LYS A 122 2.09 -2.69 4.02
CA LYS A 122 3.10 -1.74 4.52
C LYS A 122 4.49 -2.03 3.92
N TRP A 123 4.90 -3.30 3.87
CA TRP A 123 6.17 -3.71 3.25
C TRP A 123 6.26 -3.34 1.77
N TYR A 124 5.15 -3.43 1.04
CA TYR A 124 5.11 -3.10 -0.39
C TYR A 124 5.22 -1.59 -0.58
N ILE A 125 4.42 -0.81 0.16
CA ILE A 125 4.35 0.65 0.02
C ILE A 125 5.66 1.30 0.45
N GLN A 126 6.23 0.90 1.60
CA GLN A 126 7.47 1.45 2.12
C GLN A 126 8.67 1.16 1.22
N ALA A 127 8.71 -0.02 0.58
CA ALA A 127 9.76 -0.34 -0.39
C ALA A 127 9.57 0.41 -1.72
N ALA A 128 8.33 0.45 -2.23
CA ALA A 128 7.99 1.00 -3.54
C ALA A 128 8.10 2.53 -3.60
N THR A 129 7.85 3.24 -2.50
CA THR A 129 7.81 4.70 -2.45
C THR A 129 8.79 5.27 -1.44
N SER A 130 8.98 6.59 -1.45
CA SER A 130 9.73 7.30 -0.43
C SER A 130 8.74 8.01 0.51
N PRO A 131 9.16 8.34 1.75
CA PRO A 131 8.37 9.16 2.64
C PRO A 131 7.85 10.43 1.97
N LYS A 132 6.62 10.85 2.34
CA LYS A 132 5.92 11.92 1.66
C LYS A 132 5.10 12.80 2.61
N ASP A 133 5.04 14.09 2.26
CA ASP A 133 4.18 15.10 2.87
C ASP A 133 2.98 15.34 1.96
N VAL A 134 1.77 15.03 2.43
CA VAL A 134 0.55 15.01 1.61
C VAL A 134 -0.52 15.95 2.19
N VAL A 135 -0.96 16.91 1.38
CA VAL A 135 -2.17 17.69 1.70
C VAL A 135 -3.33 17.17 0.87
N ILE A 136 -4.37 16.68 1.54
CA ILE A 136 -5.58 16.17 0.89
C ILE A 136 -6.63 17.27 0.90
N LEU A 137 -7.04 17.72 -0.28
CA LEU A 137 -8.09 18.70 -0.49
C LEU A 137 -9.39 17.99 -0.84
N VAL A 138 -10.44 18.21 -0.03
CA VAL A 138 -11.74 17.56 -0.21
C VAL A 138 -12.81 18.61 -0.51
N ASP A 139 -13.44 18.49 -1.67
CA ASP A 139 -14.57 19.33 -2.04
C ASP A 139 -15.80 18.97 -1.18
N VAL A 140 -16.30 19.94 -0.42
CA VAL A 140 -17.55 19.83 0.36
C VAL A 140 -18.60 20.84 -0.12
N SER A 141 -18.53 21.27 -1.38
CA SER A 141 -19.55 22.09 -2.00
C SER A 141 -20.88 21.35 -2.17
N GLY A 142 -21.95 22.09 -2.48
CA GLY A 142 -23.30 21.54 -2.59
C GLY A 142 -23.47 20.44 -3.65
N SER A 143 -22.63 20.41 -4.70
CA SER A 143 -22.67 19.40 -5.76
C SER A 143 -22.22 18.01 -5.27
N MET A 144 -21.38 17.98 -4.24
CA MET A 144 -20.90 16.74 -3.62
C MET A 144 -21.95 16.04 -2.75
N LYS A 145 -23.14 16.62 -2.55
CA LYS A 145 -24.15 16.05 -1.66
C LYS A 145 -24.60 14.64 -2.06
N GLY A 146 -24.75 13.76 -1.07
CA GLY A 146 -25.23 12.38 -1.26
C GLY A 146 -24.08 11.42 -1.59
N LEU A 147 -24.25 10.59 -2.63
CA LEU A 147 -23.31 9.52 -2.96
C LEU A 147 -21.90 10.04 -3.29
N ARG A 148 -21.76 11.22 -3.91
CA ARG A 148 -20.46 11.80 -4.27
C ARG A 148 -19.59 12.03 -3.02
N LEU A 149 -20.14 12.65 -1.98
CA LEU A 149 -19.43 12.84 -0.71
C LEU A 149 -19.10 11.51 -0.03
N THR A 150 -19.98 10.50 -0.11
CA THR A 150 -19.67 9.16 0.42
C THR A 150 -18.48 8.53 -0.31
N ILE A 151 -18.44 8.61 -1.65
CA ILE A 151 -17.30 8.12 -2.43
C ILE A 151 -16.03 8.93 -2.11
N ALA A 152 -16.13 10.25 -1.95
CA ALA A 152 -15.01 11.10 -1.57
C ALA A 152 -14.44 10.70 -0.20
N LYS A 153 -15.29 10.52 0.82
CA LYS A 153 -14.89 10.04 2.16
C LYS A 153 -14.18 8.68 2.08
N GLN A 154 -14.73 7.73 1.31
CA GLN A 154 -14.10 6.44 1.10
C GLN A 154 -12.76 6.55 0.37
N THR A 155 -12.65 7.46 -0.60
CA THR A 155 -11.41 7.73 -1.33
C THR A 155 -10.33 8.28 -0.39
N VAL A 156 -10.68 9.25 0.46
CA VAL A 156 -9.76 9.76 1.49
C VAL A 156 -9.34 8.64 2.44
N SER A 157 -10.28 7.83 2.94
CA SER A 157 -9.95 6.72 3.84
C SER A 157 -8.98 5.71 3.20
N SER A 158 -9.21 5.39 1.92
CA SER A 158 -8.34 4.51 1.14
C SER A 158 -6.97 5.14 0.87
N ILE A 159 -6.88 6.46 0.71
CA ILE A 159 -5.59 7.17 0.64
C ILE A 159 -4.87 7.07 1.99
N LEU A 160 -5.55 7.27 3.12
CA LEU A 160 -4.96 7.16 4.45
C LEU A 160 -4.40 5.74 4.71
N ASP A 161 -5.05 4.69 4.21
CA ASP A 161 -4.54 3.32 4.29
C ASP A 161 -3.19 3.14 3.58
N THR A 162 -2.91 3.95 2.56
CA THR A 162 -1.63 3.91 1.82
C THR A 162 -0.52 4.72 2.45
N LEU A 163 -0.79 5.49 3.51
CA LEU A 163 0.23 6.27 4.19
C LEU A 163 0.92 5.41 5.26
N GLY A 164 2.24 5.34 5.17
CA GLY A 164 3.10 4.70 6.16
C GLY A 164 3.39 5.61 7.33
N ASP A 165 4.00 5.06 8.39
CA ASP A 165 4.23 5.83 9.62
C ASP A 165 5.32 6.92 9.44
N ASP A 166 6.14 6.86 8.38
CA ASP A 166 7.10 7.91 8.00
C ASP A 166 6.48 9.06 7.18
N ASP A 167 5.20 8.95 6.82
CA ASP A 167 4.50 9.95 6.02
C ASP A 167 3.82 11.00 6.92
N PHE A 168 3.68 12.21 6.38
CA PHE A 168 2.95 13.30 7.03
C PHE A 168 1.76 13.73 6.19
N PHE A 169 0.65 14.05 6.83
CA PHE A 169 -0.56 14.46 6.13
C PHE A 169 -1.39 15.48 6.90
N ASN A 170 -2.25 16.17 6.15
CA ASN A 170 -3.40 16.90 6.69
C ASN A 170 -4.53 16.89 5.67
N ILE A 171 -5.77 17.09 6.12
CA ILE A 171 -6.97 17.07 5.29
C ILE A 171 -7.71 18.41 5.45
N ILE A 172 -7.90 19.10 4.33
CA ILE A 172 -8.60 20.37 4.25
C ILE A 172 -9.85 20.16 3.42
N ALA A 173 -11.01 20.32 4.05
CA ALA A 173 -12.28 20.41 3.35
C ALA A 173 -12.51 21.86 2.92
N TYR A 174 -12.98 22.08 1.69
CA TYR A 174 -13.23 23.43 1.17
C TYR A 174 -14.63 23.58 0.58
N ASN A 175 -15.19 24.77 0.81
CA ASN A 175 -16.37 25.29 0.12
C ASN A 175 -16.14 26.79 -0.15
N GLU A 176 -16.94 27.69 0.43
CA GLU A 176 -16.73 29.13 0.40
C GLU A 176 -15.61 29.55 1.38
N GLU A 177 -15.30 28.70 2.34
CA GLU A 177 -14.23 28.86 3.32
C GLU A 177 -13.39 27.57 3.42
N LEU A 178 -12.25 27.68 4.10
CA LEU A 178 -11.40 26.54 4.42
C LEU A 178 -11.81 25.94 5.77
N HIS A 179 -11.99 24.63 5.78
CA HIS A 179 -12.33 23.86 6.97
C HIS A 179 -11.32 22.73 7.16
N TYR A 180 -10.44 22.92 8.14
CA TYR A 180 -9.57 21.85 8.61
C TYR A 180 -10.41 20.73 9.22
N VAL A 181 -10.19 19.48 8.79
CA VAL A 181 -10.91 18.32 9.34
C VAL A 181 -10.65 18.17 10.83
N GLU A 182 -9.41 18.45 11.26
CA GLU A 182 -9.06 18.61 12.67
C GLU A 182 -8.69 20.09 12.95
N PRO A 183 -9.57 20.87 13.61
CA PRO A 183 -9.34 22.28 13.89
C PRO A 183 -8.10 22.58 14.72
N CYS A 184 -7.64 21.64 15.55
CA CYS A 184 -6.44 21.82 16.38
C CYS A 184 -5.15 21.77 15.55
N LEU A 185 -5.20 21.23 14.32
CA LEU A 185 -4.07 21.03 13.42
C LEU A 185 -4.06 22.07 12.27
N ASN A 186 -4.51 23.29 12.56
CA ASN A 186 -4.54 24.37 11.59
C ASN A 186 -3.10 24.76 11.17
N GLY A 187 -2.83 24.73 9.85
CA GLY A 187 -1.54 25.13 9.28
C GLY A 187 -0.37 24.17 9.52
N THR A 188 -0.62 22.92 9.97
CA THR A 188 0.46 21.94 10.22
C THR A 188 0.14 20.57 9.62
N LEU A 189 1.16 19.74 9.39
CA LEU A 189 0.98 18.34 9.02
C LEU A 189 1.20 17.45 10.25
N VAL A 190 0.54 16.29 10.29
CA VAL A 190 0.72 15.29 11.33
C VAL A 190 1.24 13.98 10.75
N GLN A 191 1.97 13.24 11.57
CA GLN A 191 2.46 11.91 11.21
C GLN A 191 1.29 10.96 10.97
N ALA A 192 1.39 10.14 9.92
CA ALA A 192 0.39 9.17 9.51
C ALA A 192 0.40 7.88 10.34
N ASP A 193 0.46 8.02 11.67
CA ASP A 193 0.33 6.91 12.59
C ASP A 193 -1.12 6.37 12.64
N ARG A 194 -1.30 5.20 13.25
CA ARG A 194 -2.62 4.57 13.36
C ARG A 194 -3.64 5.44 14.10
N ALA A 195 -3.24 6.10 15.18
CA ALA A 195 -4.14 6.86 16.04
C ALA A 195 -4.66 8.12 15.33
N ASN A 196 -3.77 8.87 14.68
CA ASN A 196 -4.10 10.03 13.87
C ASN A 196 -4.98 9.62 12.69
N LYS A 197 -4.63 8.54 11.97
CA LYS A 197 -5.48 8.05 10.86
C LYS A 197 -6.89 7.70 11.32
N GLU A 198 -7.04 6.99 12.44
CA GLU A 198 -8.36 6.66 13.02
C GLU A 198 -9.10 7.93 13.47
N HIS A 199 -8.41 8.88 14.12
CA HIS A 199 -8.99 10.16 14.54
C HIS A 199 -9.51 10.99 13.36
N PHE A 200 -8.76 11.08 12.27
CA PHE A 200 -9.20 11.77 11.07
C PHE A 200 -10.39 11.07 10.40
N ARG A 201 -10.47 9.73 10.41
CA ARG A 201 -11.63 8.98 9.90
C ARG A 201 -12.93 9.36 10.61
N GLU A 202 -12.90 9.44 11.93
CA GLU A 202 -14.08 9.84 12.71
C GLU A 202 -14.55 11.27 12.38
N HIS A 203 -13.63 12.16 12.02
CA HIS A 203 -13.94 13.55 11.64
C HIS A 203 -14.39 13.68 10.18
N LEU A 204 -13.84 12.84 9.28
CA LEU A 204 -14.31 12.76 7.89
C LEU A 204 -15.79 12.38 7.81
N ASP A 205 -16.26 11.47 8.66
CA ASP A 205 -17.66 11.06 8.69
C ASP A 205 -18.61 12.21 9.03
N LYS A 206 -18.14 13.21 9.79
CA LYS A 206 -18.93 14.39 10.18
C LYS A 206 -19.00 15.47 9.10
N LEU A 207 -18.23 15.35 8.01
CA LEU A 207 -18.28 16.33 6.91
C LEU A 207 -19.65 16.33 6.22
N PHE A 208 -20.15 17.53 5.90
CA PHE A 208 -21.41 17.75 5.20
C PHE A 208 -21.21 18.72 4.04
N ALA A 209 -21.89 18.44 2.92
CA ALA A 209 -21.83 19.24 1.71
C ALA A 209 -22.69 20.51 1.83
N LYS A 210 -22.09 21.69 1.65
CA LYS A 210 -22.77 23.00 1.64
C LYS A 210 -21.94 24.06 0.92
N GLY A 211 -22.61 25.00 0.26
CA GLY A 211 -21.98 26.19 -0.34
C GLY A 211 -21.41 25.92 -1.73
N ILE A 212 -20.57 26.83 -2.19
CA ILE A 212 -19.89 26.78 -3.50
C ILE A 212 -18.43 26.35 -3.28
N GLY A 213 -17.85 25.54 -4.17
CA GLY A 213 -16.46 25.11 -4.06
C GLY A 213 -15.47 26.16 -4.58
N MET A 214 -14.72 26.81 -3.69
CA MET A 214 -13.61 27.71 -4.05
C MET A 214 -12.27 26.98 -3.95
N LEU A 215 -11.80 26.46 -5.09
CA LEU A 215 -10.55 25.69 -5.14
C LEU A 215 -9.28 26.58 -5.06
N ASP A 216 -9.37 27.86 -5.44
CA ASP A 216 -8.28 28.82 -5.41
C ASP A 216 -7.72 29.01 -3.99
N ILE A 217 -8.61 29.24 -3.01
CA ILE A 217 -8.24 29.42 -1.61
C ILE A 217 -7.59 28.15 -1.04
N ALA A 218 -8.09 26.98 -1.43
CA ALA A 218 -7.62 25.69 -0.94
C ALA A 218 -6.23 25.33 -1.50
N LEU A 219 -5.99 25.60 -2.79
CA LEU A 219 -4.68 25.39 -3.40
C LEU A 219 -3.62 26.32 -2.79
N ILE A 220 -3.94 27.59 -2.59
CA ILE A 220 -3.00 28.54 -1.97
C ILE A 220 -2.60 28.08 -0.57
N GLU A 221 -3.58 27.67 0.25
CA GLU A 221 -3.29 27.17 1.60
C GLU A 221 -2.44 25.89 1.58
N ALA A 222 -2.75 24.94 0.70
CA ALA A 222 -1.97 23.71 0.57
C ALA A 222 -0.51 23.99 0.19
N PHE A 223 -0.26 24.91 -0.75
CA PHE A 223 1.10 25.30 -1.13
C PHE A 223 1.86 26.01 0.00
N ASN A 224 1.20 26.93 0.71
CA ASN A 224 1.81 27.60 1.85
C ASN A 224 2.19 26.59 2.95
N MET A 225 1.28 25.67 3.30
CA MET A 225 1.53 24.66 4.31
C MET A 225 2.70 23.73 3.94
N LEU A 226 2.73 23.23 2.70
CA LEU A 226 3.83 22.39 2.22
C LEU A 226 5.16 23.16 2.19
N SER A 227 5.13 24.44 1.78
CA SER A 227 6.32 25.29 1.79
C SER A 227 6.83 25.49 3.23
N ASP A 228 5.96 25.87 4.16
CA ASP A 228 6.35 26.13 5.55
C ASP A 228 6.94 24.88 6.21
N PHE A 229 6.31 23.72 6.00
CA PHE A 229 6.78 22.46 6.56
C PHE A 229 8.14 22.01 5.99
N ASN A 230 8.42 22.33 4.72
CA ASN A 230 9.73 22.11 4.12
C ASN A 230 10.80 23.04 4.73
N HIS A 231 10.47 24.30 5.01
CA HIS A 231 11.41 25.26 5.61
C HIS A 231 11.70 24.97 7.08
N THR A 232 10.74 24.48 7.85
CA THR A 232 10.96 24.11 9.27
C THR A 232 11.76 22.83 9.43
N GLY A 233 11.90 22.02 8.38
CA GLY A 233 12.56 20.72 8.42
C GLY A 233 11.81 19.69 9.27
N GLN A 234 10.53 19.94 9.56
CA GLN A 234 9.68 19.05 10.35
C GLN A 234 9.02 17.94 9.51
N GLY A 235 9.07 18.05 8.18
CA GLY A 235 8.54 17.05 7.27
C GLY A 235 9.51 15.96 6.86
N SER A 236 9.05 15.15 5.91
CA SER A 236 9.83 14.04 5.36
C SER A 236 11.04 14.49 4.52
N ILE A 237 11.13 15.77 4.15
CA ILE A 237 12.18 16.40 3.30
C ILE A 237 12.27 15.74 1.90
N CYS A 238 11.38 14.79 1.60
CA CYS A 238 11.43 13.96 0.41
C CYS A 238 10.41 14.44 -0.63
N SER A 239 9.25 13.79 -0.69
CA SER A 239 8.24 14.08 -1.71
C SER A 239 7.09 14.91 -1.14
N GLN A 240 6.65 15.92 -1.87
CA GLN A 240 5.46 16.70 -1.51
C GLN A 240 4.36 16.49 -2.54
N ALA A 241 3.14 16.27 -2.06
CA ALA A 241 1.99 16.04 -2.93
C ALA A 241 0.72 16.75 -2.42
N ILE A 242 -0.09 17.22 -3.37
CA ILE A 242 -1.45 17.67 -3.14
C ILE A 242 -2.38 16.67 -3.82
N MET A 243 -3.34 16.14 -3.07
CA MET A 243 -4.37 15.23 -3.58
C MET A 243 -5.72 15.94 -3.55
N LEU A 244 -6.25 16.29 -4.72
CA LEU A 244 -7.51 16.98 -4.89
C LEU A 244 -8.63 15.99 -5.19
N ILE A 245 -9.69 16.02 -4.38
CA ILE A 245 -10.88 15.17 -4.53
C ILE A 245 -12.09 16.07 -4.74
N THR A 246 -12.67 16.04 -5.94
CA THR A 246 -13.77 16.92 -6.35
C THR A 246 -14.60 16.27 -7.46
N ASP A 247 -15.82 16.75 -7.68
CA ASP A 247 -16.65 16.37 -8.84
C ASP A 247 -16.44 17.25 -10.07
N GLY A 248 -15.59 18.27 -9.99
CA GLY A 248 -15.18 19.07 -11.14
C GLY A 248 -14.40 20.34 -10.79
N ALA A 249 -13.71 20.90 -11.78
CA ALA A 249 -13.10 22.23 -11.67
C ALA A 249 -13.61 23.14 -12.80
N VAL A 250 -14.06 24.34 -12.45
CA VAL A 250 -14.56 25.32 -13.42
C VAL A 250 -13.43 25.87 -14.29
N ASP A 251 -12.25 26.04 -13.69
CA ASP A 251 -11.08 26.65 -14.33
C ASP A 251 -9.81 25.81 -14.14
N THR A 252 -8.74 26.19 -14.82
CA THR A 252 -7.45 25.48 -14.81
C THR A 252 -6.48 25.96 -13.73
N TYR A 253 -6.76 27.11 -13.07
CA TYR A 253 -5.98 27.69 -11.97
C TYR A 253 -4.46 27.83 -12.27
N ASP A 254 -4.12 28.01 -13.54
CA ASP A 254 -2.76 28.15 -14.07
C ASP A 254 -1.93 29.23 -13.35
N ALA A 255 -2.52 30.39 -13.06
CA ALA A 255 -1.88 31.49 -12.34
C ALA A 255 -1.38 31.09 -10.93
N ILE A 256 -2.06 30.16 -10.26
CA ILE A 256 -1.64 29.65 -8.94
C ILE A 256 -0.42 28.74 -9.11
N PHE A 257 -0.45 27.84 -10.10
CA PHE A 257 0.68 26.93 -10.34
C PHE A 257 1.92 27.66 -10.83
N GLU A 258 1.75 28.70 -11.66
CA GLU A 258 2.84 29.59 -12.07
C GLU A 258 3.52 30.28 -10.90
N LYS A 259 2.74 30.72 -9.91
CA LYS A 259 3.25 31.44 -8.74
C LYS A 259 3.90 30.53 -7.71
N TYR A 260 3.30 29.38 -7.40
CA TYR A 260 3.69 28.55 -6.25
C TYR A 260 4.50 27.30 -6.60
N ASN A 261 4.38 26.75 -7.81
CA ASN A 261 4.99 25.46 -8.14
C ASN A 261 5.96 25.50 -9.34
N TRP A 262 5.78 26.42 -10.29
CA TRP A 262 6.62 26.49 -11.50
C TRP A 262 7.82 27.42 -11.30
N PRO A 263 8.96 27.16 -11.99
CA PRO A 263 9.16 26.15 -13.05
C PRO A 263 9.55 24.75 -12.55
N ASP A 264 9.98 24.61 -11.28
CA ASP A 264 10.60 23.38 -10.78
C ASP A 264 9.62 22.19 -10.68
N ARG A 265 8.34 22.49 -10.40
CA ARG A 265 7.26 21.51 -10.18
C ARG A 265 7.67 20.51 -9.10
N LYS A 266 8.01 21.04 -7.92
CA LYS A 266 8.45 20.25 -6.75
C LYS A 266 7.27 19.50 -6.13
N VAL A 267 6.12 20.15 -6.04
CA VAL A 267 4.88 19.56 -5.52
C VAL A 267 4.15 18.85 -6.65
N ARG A 268 3.80 17.58 -6.44
CA ARG A 268 3.00 16.78 -7.38
C ARG A 268 1.52 16.93 -7.10
N ILE A 269 0.70 17.00 -8.15
CA ILE A 269 -0.75 17.19 -7.99
C ILE A 269 -1.51 16.00 -8.54
N PHE A 270 -2.21 15.31 -7.67
CA PHE A 270 -3.09 14.20 -8.00
C PHE A 270 -4.53 14.68 -7.94
N THR A 271 -5.32 14.38 -8.96
CA THR A 271 -6.71 14.81 -9.06
C THR A 271 -7.62 13.61 -9.21
N TYR A 272 -8.56 13.47 -8.29
CA TYR A 272 -9.58 12.42 -8.23
C TYR A 272 -10.93 13.04 -8.58
N LEU A 273 -11.43 12.73 -9.78
CA LEU A 273 -12.76 13.13 -10.21
C LEU A 273 -13.79 12.16 -9.65
N ILE A 274 -14.72 12.67 -8.85
CA ILE A 274 -15.79 11.87 -8.25
C ILE A 274 -17.07 11.95 -9.09
N GLY A 275 -17.57 10.79 -9.50
CA GLY A 275 -18.83 10.65 -10.22
C GLY A 275 -18.66 10.31 -11.69
N ARG A 276 -19.80 10.08 -12.36
CA ARG A 276 -19.86 9.59 -13.75
C ARG A 276 -19.81 10.74 -14.78
N GLU A 277 -20.10 11.95 -14.35
CA GLU A 277 -20.17 13.11 -15.22
C GLU A 277 -18.76 13.63 -15.51
N ALA A 278 -18.36 13.60 -16.79
CA ALA A 278 -17.02 13.99 -17.23
C ALA A 278 -16.93 15.45 -17.71
N ALA A 279 -17.98 16.25 -17.55
CA ALA A 279 -18.08 17.58 -18.15
C ALA A 279 -16.96 18.55 -17.71
N PHE A 280 -16.31 18.28 -16.56
CA PHE A 280 -15.22 19.09 -16.01
C PHE A 280 -13.92 18.28 -15.80
N ALA A 281 -13.79 17.13 -16.47
CA ALA A 281 -12.64 16.25 -16.34
C ALA A 281 -11.35 16.85 -16.97
N ASP A 282 -11.49 17.61 -18.06
CA ASP A 282 -10.34 18.11 -18.82
C ASP A 282 -9.49 19.10 -18.01
N ASN A 283 -10.12 19.96 -17.21
CA ASN A 283 -9.42 20.90 -16.34
C ASN A 283 -8.62 20.16 -15.26
N LEU A 284 -9.25 19.19 -14.58
CA LEU A 284 -8.57 18.36 -13.57
C LEU A 284 -7.40 17.59 -14.17
N LYS A 285 -7.63 16.97 -15.34
CA LYS A 285 -6.60 16.24 -16.08
C LYS A 285 -5.43 17.14 -16.45
N TRP A 286 -5.71 18.36 -16.91
CA TRP A 286 -4.67 19.35 -17.22
C TRP A 286 -3.86 19.71 -15.98
N MET A 287 -4.50 19.98 -14.83
CA MET A 287 -3.81 20.31 -13.58
C MET A 287 -2.85 19.20 -13.13
N ALA A 288 -3.29 17.94 -13.19
CA ALA A 288 -2.44 16.80 -12.85
C ALA A 288 -1.27 16.64 -13.84
N CYS A 289 -1.53 16.72 -15.15
CA CYS A 289 -0.50 16.60 -16.18
C CYS A 289 0.55 17.71 -16.11
N ALA A 290 0.12 18.95 -15.87
CA ALA A 290 1.01 20.11 -15.80
C ALA A 290 1.97 20.05 -14.59
N ASN A 291 1.56 19.39 -13.50
CA ASN A 291 2.28 19.31 -12.24
C ASN A 291 2.82 17.90 -11.92
N LYS A 292 3.19 17.11 -12.95
CA LYS A 292 3.86 15.79 -12.81
C LYS A 292 3.10 14.76 -11.93
N GLY A 293 1.78 14.87 -11.84
CA GLY A 293 0.95 13.94 -11.07
C GLY A 293 0.14 12.99 -11.95
N PHE A 294 -1.05 12.60 -11.46
CA PHE A 294 -1.94 11.64 -12.12
C PHE A 294 -3.40 12.05 -11.95
N PHE A 295 -4.20 11.77 -12.99
CA PHE A 295 -5.64 11.99 -13.00
C PHE A 295 -6.34 10.65 -13.02
N THR A 296 -7.32 10.47 -12.15
CA THR A 296 -8.21 9.30 -12.17
C THR A 296 -9.65 9.72 -11.91
N GLN A 297 -10.58 8.92 -12.44
CA GLN A 297 -12.01 9.11 -12.26
C GLN A 297 -12.58 7.94 -11.47
N ILE A 298 -13.25 8.25 -10.36
CA ILE A 298 -13.87 7.27 -9.47
C ILE A 298 -15.38 7.39 -9.61
N SER A 299 -15.99 6.39 -10.26
CA SER A 299 -17.43 6.36 -10.51
C SER A 299 -18.21 5.60 -9.44
N THR A 300 -17.59 4.60 -8.82
CA THR A 300 -18.23 3.73 -7.82
C THR A 300 -17.32 3.50 -6.62
N LEU A 301 -17.89 2.99 -5.52
CA LEU A 301 -17.13 2.62 -4.33
C LEU A 301 -16.15 1.46 -4.57
N ALA A 302 -16.47 0.55 -5.49
CA ALA A 302 -15.61 -0.58 -5.84
C ALA A 302 -14.34 -0.13 -6.58
N ASP A 303 -14.44 0.94 -7.37
CA ASP A 303 -13.32 1.47 -8.16
C ASP A 303 -12.29 2.23 -7.30
N VAL A 304 -12.63 2.57 -6.04
CA VAL A 304 -11.80 3.43 -5.18
C VAL A 304 -10.42 2.81 -4.96
N GLN A 305 -10.36 1.54 -4.55
CA GLN A 305 -9.11 0.91 -4.14
C GLN A 305 -8.10 0.87 -5.29
N GLU A 306 -8.50 0.38 -6.48
CA GLU A 306 -7.61 0.26 -7.63
C GLU A 306 -7.10 1.63 -8.10
N ASN A 307 -7.99 2.63 -8.17
CA ASN A 307 -7.65 3.95 -8.66
C ASN A 307 -6.76 4.75 -7.71
N VAL A 308 -6.89 4.54 -6.40
CA VAL A 308 -5.99 5.17 -5.42
C VAL A 308 -4.58 4.59 -5.57
N MET A 309 -4.42 3.27 -5.77
CA MET A 309 -3.08 2.66 -5.83
C MET A 309 -2.21 3.16 -6.99
N GLU A 310 -2.80 3.67 -8.08
CA GLU A 310 -2.06 4.18 -9.25
C GLU A 310 -1.11 5.35 -8.92
N TYR A 311 -1.38 6.16 -7.89
CA TYR A 311 -0.49 7.27 -7.54
C TYR A 311 0.88 6.75 -7.05
N LEU A 312 0.93 5.58 -6.42
CA LEU A 312 2.17 4.94 -5.95
C LEU A 312 3.12 4.64 -7.13
N HIS A 313 2.58 4.25 -8.29
CA HIS A 313 3.37 4.05 -9.51
C HIS A 313 4.00 5.34 -10.02
N VAL A 314 3.39 6.49 -9.79
CA VAL A 314 3.97 7.78 -10.17
C VAL A 314 5.04 8.20 -9.16
N LEU A 315 4.80 8.00 -7.87
CA LEU A 315 5.76 8.32 -6.81
C LEU A 315 7.00 7.43 -6.82
N SER A 316 6.92 6.19 -7.31
CA SER A 316 8.07 5.28 -7.40
C SER A 316 9.06 5.62 -8.52
N ARG A 317 8.67 6.41 -9.53
CA ARG A 317 9.50 6.71 -10.72
C ARG A 317 10.89 7.28 -10.42
N PRO A 318 11.07 8.27 -9.50
CA PRO A 318 12.40 8.80 -9.19
C PRO A 318 13.33 7.74 -8.61
N LYS A 319 12.86 6.93 -7.66
CA LYS A 319 13.65 5.82 -7.08
C LYS A 319 14.15 4.87 -8.18
N VAL A 320 13.31 4.61 -9.19
CA VAL A 320 13.69 3.75 -10.33
C VAL A 320 14.80 4.38 -11.18
N ILE A 321 14.71 5.70 -11.41
CA ILE A 321 15.67 6.45 -12.24
C ILE A 321 17.02 6.56 -11.52
N ASP A 322 17.00 6.85 -10.22
CA ASP A 322 18.19 7.01 -9.38
C ASP A 322 18.85 5.66 -9.03
N GLN A 323 18.22 4.54 -9.41
CA GLN A 323 18.70 3.17 -9.20
C GLN A 323 18.94 2.81 -7.73
N GLU A 324 18.22 3.48 -6.84
CA GLU A 324 18.30 3.28 -5.42
C GLU A 324 17.58 1.97 -5.07
N HIS A 325 18.34 0.99 -4.58
CA HIS A 325 17.83 -0.31 -4.15
C HIS A 325 17.90 -0.38 -2.63
N ASP A 326 17.19 0.54 -1.97
CA ASP A 326 17.15 0.55 -0.52
C ASP A 326 16.37 -0.66 -0.02
N VAL A 327 17.00 -1.35 0.91
CA VAL A 327 16.38 -2.42 1.68
C VAL A 327 15.64 -1.77 2.84
N VAL A 328 14.33 -1.99 2.91
CA VAL A 328 13.48 -1.44 3.97
C VAL A 328 13.05 -2.55 4.91
N TRP A 329 13.06 -2.23 6.21
CA TRP A 329 12.52 -3.09 7.26
C TRP A 329 11.19 -2.53 7.73
N THR A 330 10.16 -3.37 7.75
CA THR A 330 8.89 -2.98 8.34
C THR A 330 8.91 -3.07 9.86
N GLU A 331 8.02 -2.32 10.48
CA GLU A 331 7.64 -2.51 11.87
C GLU A 331 7.12 -3.93 12.13
N ALA A 332 7.18 -4.37 13.40
CA ALA A 332 6.68 -5.69 13.76
C ALA A 332 5.18 -5.79 13.50
N TYR A 333 4.78 -6.82 12.77
CA TYR A 333 3.39 -7.19 12.57
C TYR A 333 3.21 -8.69 12.85
N VAL A 334 1.95 -9.10 12.90
CA VAL A 334 1.56 -10.49 13.13
C VAL A 334 1.09 -11.09 11.83
N ASP A 335 1.56 -12.30 11.54
CA ASP A 335 1.00 -13.15 10.50
C ASP A 335 0.08 -14.19 11.13
N SER A 336 -1.18 -14.19 10.68
CA SER A 336 -2.22 -15.10 11.14
C SER A 336 -2.05 -16.52 10.61
N THR A 337 -1.30 -16.72 9.53
CA THR A 337 -1.11 -18.06 8.93
C THR A 337 -0.25 -18.96 9.82
N LEU A 338 0.71 -18.39 10.57
CA LEU A 338 1.66 -19.11 11.42
C LEU A 338 1.28 -19.15 12.90
N ALA A 339 -0.02 -19.16 13.21
CA ALA A 339 -0.46 -19.29 14.59
C ALA A 339 0.10 -20.58 15.23
N ASP A 340 0.82 -20.45 16.34
CA ASP A 340 1.36 -21.56 17.14
C ASP A 340 0.40 -21.89 18.31
N ASP A 341 0.54 -23.07 18.90
CA ASP A 341 -0.12 -23.45 20.16
C ASP A 341 0.25 -22.50 21.32
N GLN A 342 1.35 -21.74 21.18
CA GLN A 342 1.81 -20.70 22.11
C GLN A 342 1.34 -19.28 21.75
N GLY A 343 0.64 -19.10 20.62
CA GLY A 343 0.08 -17.83 20.17
C GLY A 343 0.65 -17.32 18.83
N LEU A 344 0.39 -16.04 18.56
CA LEU A 344 0.71 -15.36 17.30
C LEU A 344 2.21 -15.05 17.16
N VAL A 345 2.77 -15.29 15.97
CA VAL A 345 4.20 -15.02 15.68
C VAL A 345 4.38 -13.57 15.20
N LEU A 346 5.19 -12.81 15.95
CA LEU A 346 5.63 -11.47 15.54
C LEU A 346 6.77 -11.59 14.52
N MET A 347 6.62 -10.90 13.39
CA MET A 347 7.57 -10.88 12.29
C MET A 347 7.83 -9.46 11.81
N THR A 348 8.96 -9.29 11.13
CA THR A 348 9.30 -8.08 10.38
C THR A 348 9.69 -8.51 8.97
N THR A 349 9.33 -7.70 7.98
CA THR A 349 9.66 -7.97 6.58
C THR A 349 10.86 -7.16 6.17
N VAL A 350 11.77 -7.80 5.46
CA VAL A 350 12.79 -7.14 4.65
C VAL A 350 12.28 -7.04 3.23
N ALA A 351 12.06 -5.83 2.73
CA ALA A 351 11.49 -5.59 1.42
C ALA A 351 12.42 -4.77 0.52
N MET A 352 12.40 -5.08 -0.77
CA MET A 352 13.20 -4.39 -1.80
C MET A 352 12.40 -4.24 -3.10
N PRO A 353 12.39 -3.04 -3.71
CA PRO A 353 11.66 -2.82 -4.95
C PRO A 353 12.37 -3.48 -6.15
N VAL A 354 11.57 -3.96 -7.11
CA VAL A 354 12.05 -4.58 -8.34
C VAL A 354 11.65 -3.73 -9.54
N PHE A 355 12.65 -3.31 -10.31
CA PHE A 355 12.47 -2.41 -11.44
C PHE A 355 12.75 -3.09 -12.78
N SER A 356 12.07 -2.61 -13.83
CA SER A 356 12.34 -3.04 -15.20
C SER A 356 13.67 -2.45 -15.68
N LYS A 357 14.62 -3.34 -16.04
CA LYS A 357 15.94 -2.94 -16.57
C LYS A 357 15.98 -2.86 -18.10
N GLN A 358 14.85 -3.02 -18.80
CA GLN A 358 14.83 -2.97 -20.26
C GLN A 358 15.14 -1.55 -20.74
N ASN A 359 15.96 -1.42 -21.79
CA ASN A 359 16.40 -0.12 -22.29
C ASN A 359 15.24 0.81 -22.69
N GLU A 360 14.14 0.25 -23.22
CA GLU A 360 12.95 1.00 -23.66
C GLU A 360 12.09 1.53 -22.50
N THR A 361 12.09 0.83 -21.36
CA THR A 361 11.29 1.17 -20.18
C THR A 361 12.10 1.90 -19.11
N ARG A 362 13.43 1.95 -19.26
CA ARG A 362 14.36 2.56 -18.31
C ARG A 362 14.08 4.04 -18.08
N SER A 363 13.70 4.79 -19.12
CA SER A 363 13.34 6.22 -18.99
C SER A 363 11.95 6.44 -18.39
N LYS A 364 11.09 5.42 -18.40
CA LYS A 364 9.72 5.49 -17.86
C LYS A 364 9.66 5.13 -16.36
N GLY A 365 10.71 4.54 -15.81
CA GLY A 365 10.80 4.19 -14.39
C GLY A 365 9.73 3.17 -13.95
N ILE A 366 9.63 2.04 -14.64
CA ILE A 366 8.57 1.04 -14.38
C ILE A 366 8.93 0.14 -13.20
N LEU A 367 8.13 0.21 -12.14
CA LEU A 367 8.09 -0.75 -11.03
C LEU A 367 7.43 -2.06 -11.50
N LEU A 368 8.14 -3.17 -11.39
CA LEU A 368 7.59 -4.51 -11.65
C LEU A 368 6.87 -5.06 -10.42
N GLY A 369 7.35 -4.72 -9.23
CA GLY A 369 6.80 -5.18 -7.96
C GLY A 369 7.80 -5.00 -6.84
N VAL A 370 7.58 -5.69 -5.72
CA VAL A 370 8.43 -5.69 -4.53
C VAL A 370 8.68 -7.13 -4.12
N VAL A 371 9.94 -7.46 -3.84
CA VAL A 371 10.30 -8.74 -3.20
C VAL A 371 10.39 -8.52 -1.70
N GLY A 372 9.94 -9.52 -0.94
CA GLY A 372 10.02 -9.49 0.51
C GLY A 372 10.37 -10.85 1.08
N THR A 373 10.97 -10.82 2.26
CA THR A 373 11.13 -12.02 3.10
C THR A 373 10.86 -11.69 4.55
N ASP A 374 10.16 -12.60 5.22
CA ASP A 374 9.75 -12.41 6.61
C ASP A 374 10.77 -13.04 7.56
N VAL A 375 11.18 -12.24 8.54
CA VAL A 375 12.12 -12.62 9.59
C VAL A 375 11.36 -12.61 10.92
N PRO A 376 11.25 -13.77 11.60
CA PRO A 376 10.63 -13.83 12.90
C PRO A 376 11.43 -13.03 13.91
N VAL A 377 10.75 -12.23 14.74
CA VAL A 377 11.41 -11.45 15.79
C VAL A 377 12.15 -12.37 16.78
N LYS A 378 11.67 -13.61 16.97
CA LYS A 378 12.35 -14.64 17.77
C LYS A 378 13.77 -14.96 17.26
N GLU A 379 14.00 -14.94 15.96
CA GLU A 379 15.32 -15.21 15.37
C GLU A 379 16.29 -14.05 15.63
N LEU A 380 15.81 -12.81 15.52
CA LEU A 380 16.58 -11.62 15.89
C LEU A 380 16.98 -11.65 17.38
N LEU A 381 16.08 -12.11 18.25
CA LEU A 381 16.34 -12.25 19.68
C LEU A 381 17.40 -13.32 20.01
N LYS A 382 17.63 -14.32 19.16
CA LYS A 382 18.70 -15.33 19.37
C LYS A 382 20.09 -14.73 19.28
N ALA A 383 20.25 -13.61 18.56
CA ALA A 383 21.53 -12.88 18.50
C ALA A 383 21.88 -12.22 19.85
N ILE A 384 20.89 -12.03 20.73
CA ILE A 384 21.07 -11.38 22.02
C ILE A 384 21.48 -12.42 23.08
N PRO A 385 22.66 -12.33 23.69
CA PRO A 385 23.13 -13.31 24.67
C PRO A 385 22.44 -13.10 26.03
N LYS A 386 21.16 -13.49 26.14
CA LYS A 386 20.31 -13.30 27.33
C LYS A 386 20.96 -13.85 28.62
N TYR A 387 21.69 -14.97 28.52
CA TYR A 387 22.37 -15.60 29.65
C TYR A 387 23.48 -14.72 30.27
N LYS A 388 24.03 -13.73 29.54
CA LYS A 388 25.05 -12.82 30.06
C LYS A 388 24.46 -11.60 30.80
N LEU A 389 23.17 -11.31 30.61
CA LEU A 389 22.52 -10.10 31.13
C LEU A 389 22.07 -10.24 32.61
N GLY A 390 21.97 -11.47 33.12
CA GLY A 390 21.42 -11.74 34.44
C GLY A 390 19.89 -11.66 34.48
N ILE A 391 19.29 -11.98 35.64
CA ILE A 391 17.83 -12.13 35.82
C ILE A 391 17.00 -10.85 35.62
N HIS A 392 17.60 -9.67 35.78
CA HIS A 392 16.92 -8.38 35.60
C HIS A 392 17.28 -7.67 34.29
N GLY A 393 18.29 -8.16 33.57
CA GLY A 393 18.72 -7.57 32.32
C GLY A 393 17.89 -8.09 31.16
N TYR A 394 17.34 -7.18 30.36
CA TYR A 394 16.67 -7.50 29.12
C TYR A 394 17.20 -6.59 28.01
N ALA A 395 17.02 -7.04 26.78
CA ALA A 395 17.23 -6.22 25.61
C ALA A 395 15.88 -5.92 24.98
N PHE A 396 15.78 -4.75 24.39
CA PHE A 396 14.64 -4.32 23.61
C PHE A 396 15.17 -3.69 22.32
N ALA A 397 14.38 -3.71 21.26
CA ALA A 397 14.70 -3.07 20.00
C ALA A 397 13.60 -2.08 19.64
N ILE A 398 14.02 -0.92 19.12
CA ILE A 398 13.14 0.16 18.70
C ILE A 398 13.47 0.59 17.27
N THR A 399 12.47 1.10 16.57
CA THR A 399 12.65 1.73 15.27
C THR A 399 13.12 3.18 15.42
N ASN A 400 13.51 3.81 14.32
CA ASN A 400 13.78 5.25 14.23
C ASN A 400 12.57 6.12 14.67
N ASN A 401 11.35 5.61 14.50
CA ASN A 401 10.11 6.26 14.93
C ASN A 401 9.74 5.98 16.39
N GLY A 402 10.58 5.25 17.13
CA GLY A 402 10.32 4.92 18.53
C GLY A 402 9.32 3.77 18.76
N TYR A 403 8.90 3.07 17.69
CA TYR A 403 8.10 1.85 17.83
C TYR A 403 8.93 0.71 18.37
N ILE A 404 8.34 -0.11 19.24
CA ILE A 404 9.00 -1.26 19.84
C ILE A 404 8.90 -2.44 18.87
N LEU A 405 10.05 -2.93 18.41
CA LEU A 405 10.15 -4.17 17.65
C LEU A 405 10.10 -5.39 18.58
N THR A 406 10.75 -5.29 19.75
CA THR A 406 10.71 -6.35 20.77
C THR A 406 10.91 -5.76 22.17
N HIS A 407 10.08 -6.20 23.12
CA HIS A 407 10.19 -5.87 24.54
C HIS A 407 9.54 -6.99 25.38
N PRO A 408 10.02 -7.29 26.59
CA PRO A 408 9.43 -8.35 27.44
C PRO A 408 7.93 -8.16 27.75
N GLU A 409 7.46 -6.92 27.77
CA GLU A 409 6.05 -6.57 27.98
C GLU A 409 5.26 -6.39 26.68
N LEU A 410 5.90 -6.47 25.51
CA LEU A 410 5.20 -6.42 24.24
C LEU A 410 4.38 -7.70 24.11
N ARG A 411 3.06 -7.57 24.18
CA ARG A 411 2.12 -8.67 23.98
C ARG A 411 1.46 -8.49 22.61
N PRO A 412 1.45 -9.53 21.75
CA PRO A 412 0.57 -9.53 20.58
C PRO A 412 -0.87 -9.53 21.08
N LEU A 413 -1.49 -8.36 21.17
CA LEU A 413 -2.87 -8.21 21.62
C LEU A 413 -3.81 -8.47 20.45
N ALA A 414 -4.78 -9.35 20.67
CA ALA A 414 -5.75 -9.74 19.66
C ALA A 414 -6.62 -8.57 19.11
N LEU A 415 -6.68 -7.45 19.81
CA LEU A 415 -7.45 -6.27 19.40
C LEU A 415 -6.73 -5.37 18.38
N GLN A 416 -5.42 -5.53 18.17
CA GLN A 416 -4.73 -4.90 17.04
C GLN A 416 -4.94 -5.65 15.72
N LEU A 417 -5.52 -6.86 15.77
CA LEU A 417 -5.68 -7.80 14.64
C LEU A 417 -6.81 -7.46 13.66
N VAL A 418 -7.73 -6.55 13.99
CA VAL A 418 -8.92 -6.33 13.14
C VAL A 418 -8.58 -5.67 11.79
N ASN A 419 -7.41 -5.02 11.66
CA ASN A 419 -7.01 -4.36 10.39
C ASN A 419 -5.77 -4.99 9.74
N THR A 420 -5.34 -6.17 10.17
CA THR A 420 -4.25 -6.89 9.52
C THR A 420 -4.64 -8.36 9.43
N TYR A 421 -5.34 -8.68 8.34
CA TYR A 421 -5.65 -10.02 7.80
C TYR A 421 -6.81 -10.80 8.47
N ILE A 422 -8.04 -10.54 7.99
CA ILE A 422 -8.76 -11.41 7.03
C ILE A 422 -9.23 -10.53 5.88
#